data_AF-A0A651EDQ2-F1
#
_entry.id   AF-A0A651EDQ2-F1
#
_cell.length_a   1.000
_cell.length_b   1.000
_cell.length_c   1.000
_cell.angle_alpha   90.00
_cell.angle_beta   90.00
_cell.angle_gamma   90.00
#
_symmetry.space_group_name_H-M   'P 1'
#
loop_
_entity.id
_entity.type
_entity.pdbx_description
1 polymer ?
#
loop_
_entity_poly.entity_id
_entity_poly.type
_entity_poly.pdbx_seq_one_letter_code
_entity_poly.pdbx_strand_id
1 'polypeptide(L)'
;MVAIVESTPAEDLSAPLGQIVAEYRIAPGTAIAYPVQAGQYLQILDVRGSQCSDFLAFAAADVSEELDSTVTRTLNNLAIPTIGLHGKYFSNRMRPLVEVIQDTCGRHDSFVLACTTKYYEDAGYPGHPSCSDNFNGVLQPYGIAPRPGWAAINFFFNTTVDDSGAIASGESWSRAGDYVLLRAHEDLLCASSACPDDIDPANGWQPTEIHVRIYDQGESFPKAIGRRATAESGLRLTQPSAFTPCIQRLTQDLSDYNGFWVPNRFTHHGLHDEYWALRERVVLMDLSALRKFEIAGADALPLLQQVFSRNVAAFAVGQSGYGCLLNRHGGMVDDGIVFRLGETEFRYVGNCDSDGDYLRRVAEQLGLRVTLQPVSDRWHNLAVQGPESRHLLRSLTEFAPASGLNALEDLGYFRFAAATIGGIPVVISRTGYTGELGYELFVHPRHGADLWQRLMTAGQPFDLLPMGMAALDRARIEAGLLAPGIEFDELVSPYQAGIGWAVAMKAKADFIGRAALERIKPYPPRVAVGLVLEGNEVACQGQCIHPPGDRGRIGQVTSATFSPILNRSIAMAQIVPDYADLGTRLEVGVMDGMKRRMAATVGPLAAFDPQKSRVRI
;
A
#
# COMPACT_ATOMS: atom_id res chain seq x y z
N MET A 1 3.57 30.60 -36.31
CA MET A 1 4.83 31.01 -35.64
C MET A 1 4.46 31.44 -34.24
N VAL A 2 4.45 30.50 -33.29
CA VAL A 2 4.30 30.81 -31.87
C VAL A 2 5.67 31.27 -31.40
N ALA A 3 5.73 32.41 -30.72
CA ALA A 3 6.96 32.95 -30.18
C ALA A 3 7.54 31.95 -29.17
N ILE A 4 8.73 31.43 -29.45
CA ILE A 4 9.54 30.71 -28.46
C ILE A 4 9.96 31.77 -27.44
N VAL A 5 9.29 31.81 -26.30
CA VAL A 5 9.79 32.52 -25.12
C VAL A 5 10.63 31.50 -24.37
N GLU A 6 11.95 31.59 -24.49
CA GLU A 6 12.85 30.89 -23.58
C GLU A 6 12.60 31.42 -22.17
N SER A 7 11.86 30.67 -21.35
CA SER A 7 11.62 31.03 -19.95
C SER A 7 12.90 30.78 -19.14
N THR A 8 13.34 31.82 -18.44
CA THR A 8 14.33 31.73 -17.37
C THR A 8 13.83 30.74 -16.31
N PRO A 9 14.65 29.83 -15.76
CA PRO A 9 14.19 28.90 -14.74
C PRO A 9 13.69 29.68 -13.53
N ALA A 10 12.37 29.64 -13.30
CA ALA A 10 11.74 30.31 -12.18
C ALA A 10 12.22 29.67 -10.87
N GLU A 11 12.65 30.48 -9.90
CA GLU A 11 13.16 30.05 -8.59
C GLU A 11 12.15 29.21 -7.78
N ASP A 12 10.89 29.14 -8.22
CA ASP A 12 9.79 28.40 -7.59
C ASP A 12 9.51 27.02 -8.19
N LEU A 13 10.24 26.59 -9.23
CA LEU A 13 10.02 25.30 -9.90
C LEU A 13 11.00 24.23 -9.44
N SER A 14 10.51 22.99 -9.34
CA SER A 14 11.37 21.81 -9.16
C SER A 14 12.29 21.62 -10.36
N ALA A 15 13.45 20.98 -10.12
CA ALA A 15 14.39 20.65 -11.19
C ALA A 15 13.71 19.77 -12.26
N PRO A 16 14.03 19.97 -13.55
CA PRO A 16 13.55 19.08 -14.61
C PRO A 16 13.90 17.62 -14.34
N LEU A 17 12.99 16.70 -14.69
CA LEU A 17 13.23 15.26 -14.53
C LEU A 17 14.23 14.70 -15.55
N GLY A 18 14.30 15.32 -16.73
CA GLY A 18 15.16 14.92 -17.85
C GLY A 18 15.27 16.05 -18.89
N GLN A 19 15.63 15.71 -20.12
CA GLN A 19 15.77 16.67 -21.22
C GLN A 19 14.41 17.26 -21.63
N ILE A 20 14.26 18.57 -21.44
CA ILE A 20 13.06 19.32 -21.84
C ILE A 20 13.09 19.58 -23.35
N VAL A 21 11.95 19.35 -24.00
CA VAL A 21 11.67 19.72 -25.40
C VAL A 21 10.88 21.04 -25.45
N ALA A 22 9.93 21.22 -24.53
CA ALA A 22 9.16 22.45 -24.38
C ALA A 22 8.63 22.57 -22.95
N GLU A 23 8.41 23.80 -22.50
CA GLU A 23 7.72 24.06 -21.23
C GLU A 23 6.86 25.32 -21.30
N TYR A 24 5.82 25.37 -20.48
CA TYR A 24 4.83 26.44 -20.48
C TYR A 24 4.37 26.72 -19.05
N ARG A 25 4.22 28.01 -18.70
CA ARG A 25 3.58 28.46 -17.46
C ARG A 25 2.18 28.96 -17.79
N ILE A 26 1.16 28.35 -17.19
CA ILE A 26 -0.25 28.68 -17.39
C ILE A 26 -0.68 29.62 -16.26
N ALA A 27 -1.08 30.84 -16.61
CA ALA A 27 -1.55 31.81 -15.63
C ALA A 27 -2.87 31.36 -14.98
N PRO A 28 -3.17 31.75 -13.73
CA PRO A 28 -4.39 31.34 -13.05
C PRO A 28 -5.62 31.76 -13.87
N GLY A 29 -6.60 30.86 -14.00
CA GLY A 29 -7.81 31.12 -14.76
C GLY A 29 -7.61 31.21 -16.28
N THR A 30 -6.53 30.64 -16.82
CA THR A 30 -6.29 30.55 -18.27
C THR A 30 -6.04 29.10 -18.71
N ALA A 31 -5.96 28.87 -20.02
CA ALA A 31 -5.59 27.59 -20.61
C ALA A 31 -4.60 27.80 -21.76
N ILE A 32 -3.94 26.73 -22.17
CA ILE A 32 -3.12 26.67 -23.39
C ILE A 32 -3.36 25.35 -24.11
N ALA A 33 -3.11 25.34 -25.42
CA ALA A 33 -3.05 24.12 -26.22
C ALA A 33 -1.63 23.95 -26.79
N TYR A 34 -1.13 22.72 -26.82
CA TYR A 34 0.24 22.40 -27.20
C TYR A 34 0.37 20.98 -27.79
N PRO A 35 1.26 20.77 -28.78
CA PRO A 35 1.50 19.45 -29.34
C PRO A 35 2.39 18.59 -28.42
N VAL A 36 2.14 17.28 -28.40
CA VAL A 36 3.00 16.27 -27.75
C VAL A 36 3.20 15.13 -28.75
N GLN A 37 4.45 14.77 -29.06
CA GLN A 37 4.75 13.69 -30.00
C GLN A 37 4.64 12.32 -29.33
N ALA A 38 4.38 11.29 -30.13
CA ALA A 38 4.36 9.91 -29.67
C ALA A 38 5.64 9.56 -28.89
N GLY A 39 5.50 8.96 -27.72
CA GLY A 39 6.61 8.56 -26.88
C GLY A 39 7.18 9.65 -25.96
N GLN A 40 6.90 10.94 -26.21
CA GLN A 40 7.27 12.02 -25.29
C GLN A 40 6.51 11.92 -23.96
N TYR A 41 7.08 12.55 -22.93
CA TYR A 41 6.44 12.62 -21.61
C TYR A 41 5.94 14.02 -21.33
N LEU A 42 4.69 14.12 -20.90
CA LEU A 42 4.03 15.34 -20.48
C LEU A 42 3.93 15.37 -18.96
N GLN A 43 4.58 16.34 -18.33
CA GLN A 43 4.43 16.63 -16.90
C GLN A 43 3.52 17.83 -16.72
N ILE A 44 2.43 17.64 -15.95
CA ILE A 44 1.56 18.70 -15.45
C ILE A 44 1.88 18.87 -13.98
N LEU A 45 2.34 20.05 -13.59
CA LEU A 45 2.89 20.35 -12.28
C LEU A 45 2.10 21.49 -11.61
N ASP A 46 1.71 21.27 -10.38
CA ASP A 46 1.17 22.30 -9.50
C ASP A 46 2.33 23.04 -8.83
N VAL A 47 2.45 24.33 -9.11
CA VAL A 47 3.62 25.11 -8.67
C VAL A 47 3.53 25.48 -7.20
N ARG A 48 2.34 25.81 -6.71
CA ARG A 48 2.15 26.40 -5.37
C ARG A 48 1.43 25.47 -4.40
N GLY A 49 0.87 24.38 -4.89
CA GLY A 49 -0.01 23.51 -4.13
C GLY A 49 -1.46 23.94 -4.28
N SER A 50 -2.33 23.00 -3.98
CA SER A 50 -3.79 23.11 -4.07
C SER A 50 -4.36 23.44 -5.45
N GLN A 51 -3.58 23.70 -6.50
CA GLN A 51 -4.09 24.12 -7.81
C GLN A 51 -4.54 22.92 -8.65
N CYS A 52 -5.79 22.93 -9.09
CA CYS A 52 -6.32 21.94 -10.03
C CYS A 52 -5.97 22.29 -11.49
N SER A 53 -5.72 21.27 -12.29
CA SER A 53 -5.52 21.40 -13.73
C SER A 53 -6.46 20.48 -14.50
N ASP A 54 -7.30 21.06 -15.35
CA ASP A 54 -8.09 20.26 -16.27
C ASP A 54 -7.24 19.93 -17.49
N PHE A 55 -7.32 18.70 -17.97
CA PHE A 55 -6.51 18.18 -19.06
C PHE A 55 -7.37 17.55 -20.16
N LEU A 56 -7.08 17.93 -21.39
CA LEU A 56 -7.64 17.38 -22.62
C LEU A 56 -6.52 16.84 -23.52
N ALA A 57 -6.82 15.76 -24.22
CA ALA A 57 -5.94 15.21 -25.25
C ALA A 57 -6.77 14.77 -26.46
N PHE A 58 -6.26 15.07 -27.66
CA PHE A 58 -6.85 14.74 -28.95
C PHE A 58 -5.79 14.06 -29.80
N ALA A 59 -6.15 13.04 -30.58
CA ALA A 59 -5.25 12.49 -31.58
C ALA A 59 -4.92 13.57 -32.63
N ALA A 60 -3.64 13.85 -32.88
CA ALA A 60 -3.23 14.93 -33.78
C ALA A 60 -3.66 14.67 -35.23
N ALA A 61 -3.80 13.40 -35.62
CA ALA A 61 -4.25 13.00 -36.95
C ALA A 61 -5.77 13.20 -37.16
N ASP A 62 -6.56 13.17 -36.09
CA ASP A 62 -8.02 13.29 -36.12
C ASP A 62 -8.51 13.80 -34.76
N VAL A 63 -8.70 15.12 -34.66
CA VAL A 63 -9.12 15.77 -33.40
C VAL A 63 -10.56 15.43 -32.97
N SER A 64 -11.30 14.64 -33.76
CA SER A 64 -12.56 14.05 -33.29
C SER A 64 -12.35 12.83 -32.37
N GLU A 65 -11.14 12.27 -32.38
CA GLU A 65 -10.72 11.26 -31.43
C GLU A 65 -10.09 11.94 -30.22
N GLU A 66 -10.89 12.08 -29.17
CA GLU A 66 -10.54 12.80 -27.95
C GLU A 66 -10.56 11.87 -26.74
N LEU A 67 -9.81 12.24 -25.71
CA LEU A 67 -9.82 11.59 -24.41
C LEU A 67 -11.25 11.53 -23.87
N ASP A 68 -11.66 10.36 -23.40
CA ASP A 68 -12.97 10.11 -22.84
C ASP A 68 -12.84 9.46 -21.46
N SER A 69 -13.22 10.20 -20.41
CA SER A 69 -13.16 9.72 -19.04
C SER A 69 -14.11 8.54 -18.79
N THR A 70 -15.24 8.49 -19.47
CA THR A 70 -16.23 7.40 -19.34
C THR A 70 -15.71 6.11 -19.95
N VAL A 71 -15.15 6.18 -21.16
CA VAL A 71 -14.47 5.02 -21.77
C VAL A 71 -13.30 4.58 -20.90
N THR A 72 -12.52 5.52 -20.39
CA THR A 72 -11.39 5.21 -19.50
C THR A 72 -11.83 4.44 -18.25
N ARG A 73 -12.85 4.93 -17.53
CA ARG A 73 -13.40 4.22 -16.36
C ARG A 73 -13.95 2.84 -16.74
N THR A 74 -14.61 2.74 -17.89
CA THR A 74 -15.19 1.48 -18.39
C THR A 74 -14.11 0.42 -18.64
N LEU A 75 -13.01 0.80 -19.30
CA LEU A 75 -11.94 -0.13 -19.67
C LEU A 75 -11.04 -0.48 -18.48
N ASN A 76 -10.79 0.46 -17.57
CA ASN A 76 -9.98 0.19 -16.39
C ASN A 76 -10.77 -0.47 -15.26
N ASN A 77 -12.10 -0.39 -15.27
CA ASN A 77 -12.98 -0.73 -14.14
C ASN A 77 -12.54 -0.04 -12.84
N LEU A 78 -12.09 1.21 -12.96
CA LEU A 78 -11.62 2.07 -11.87
C LEU A 78 -12.14 3.49 -12.08
N ALA A 79 -12.51 4.13 -10.98
CA ALA A 79 -12.93 5.53 -10.96
C ALA A 79 -11.83 6.49 -11.43
N ILE A 80 -10.59 6.24 -11.01
CA ILE A 80 -9.42 7.06 -11.33
C ILE A 80 -8.34 6.08 -11.79
N PRO A 81 -7.81 6.22 -13.02
CA PRO A 81 -6.68 5.43 -13.47
C PRO A 81 -5.50 5.52 -12.51
N THR A 82 -4.83 4.39 -12.28
CA THR A 82 -3.66 4.29 -11.39
C THR A 82 -2.47 3.77 -12.18
N ILE A 83 -1.26 4.04 -11.72
CA ILE A 83 -0.03 3.57 -12.39
C ILE A 83 -0.02 2.03 -12.52
N GLY A 84 0.51 1.53 -13.64
CA GLY A 84 0.63 0.10 -13.90
C GLY A 84 -0.39 -0.39 -14.93
N LEU A 85 -1.04 -1.52 -14.65
CA LEU A 85 -1.99 -2.16 -15.57
C LEU A 85 -3.17 -1.25 -15.95
N HIS A 86 -3.60 -0.41 -15.02
CA HIS A 86 -4.75 0.48 -15.16
C HIS A 86 -4.37 1.96 -15.38
N GLY A 87 -3.15 2.20 -15.89
CA GLY A 87 -2.58 3.55 -15.99
C GLY A 87 -2.93 4.33 -17.25
N LYS A 88 -3.77 3.78 -18.13
CA LYS A 88 -4.05 4.39 -19.43
C LYS A 88 -5.33 5.20 -19.41
N TYR A 89 -5.30 6.36 -20.07
CA TYR A 89 -6.47 7.10 -20.48
C TYR A 89 -6.76 6.82 -21.96
N PHE A 90 -8.03 6.62 -22.26
CA PHE A 90 -8.49 6.14 -23.55
C PHE A 90 -9.32 7.21 -24.26
N SER A 91 -9.30 7.16 -25.59
CA SER A 91 -10.17 7.98 -26.42
C SER A 91 -11.62 7.49 -26.42
N ASN A 92 -12.52 8.31 -26.95
CA ASN A 92 -13.89 7.92 -27.31
C ASN A 92 -13.96 6.72 -28.29
N ARG A 93 -12.84 6.33 -28.91
CA ARG A 93 -12.69 5.12 -29.74
C ARG A 93 -11.97 3.97 -29.04
N MET A 94 -11.85 4.02 -27.71
CA MET A 94 -11.21 2.98 -26.89
C MET A 94 -9.72 2.76 -27.19
N ARG A 95 -9.03 3.75 -27.77
CA ARG A 95 -7.58 3.68 -28.02
C ARG A 95 -6.82 4.41 -26.91
N PRO A 96 -5.69 3.87 -26.41
CA PRO A 96 -4.92 4.55 -25.39
C PRO A 96 -4.25 5.80 -25.97
N LEU A 97 -4.49 6.97 -25.38
CA LEU A 97 -3.86 8.23 -25.79
C LEU A 97 -2.64 8.52 -24.91
N VAL A 98 -2.79 8.42 -23.60
CA VAL A 98 -1.73 8.66 -22.63
C VAL A 98 -1.70 7.59 -21.53
N GLU A 99 -0.51 7.36 -20.97
CA GLU A 99 -0.30 6.47 -19.81
C GLU A 99 0.33 7.25 -18.66
N VAL A 100 -0.22 7.11 -17.45
CA VAL A 100 0.36 7.65 -16.22
C VAL A 100 1.62 6.87 -15.86
N ILE A 101 2.74 7.57 -15.84
CA ILE A 101 4.06 7.04 -15.46
C ILE A 101 4.38 7.40 -14.02
N GLN A 102 4.13 8.65 -13.62
CA GLN A 102 4.29 9.08 -12.23
C GLN A 102 3.11 9.94 -11.82
N ASP A 103 2.70 9.81 -10.57
CA ASP A 103 1.64 10.63 -9.98
C ASP A 103 1.99 10.83 -8.51
N THR A 104 2.25 12.08 -8.14
CA THR A 104 2.70 12.43 -6.79
C THR A 104 1.60 12.89 -5.85
N CYS A 105 0.37 13.05 -6.37
CA CYS A 105 -0.80 13.47 -5.63
C CYS A 105 -1.71 12.28 -5.27
N GLY A 106 -1.96 11.37 -6.22
CA GLY A 106 -2.82 10.20 -6.04
C GLY A 106 -4.33 10.53 -6.00
N ARG A 107 -4.69 11.79 -6.26
CA ARG A 107 -6.05 12.31 -6.13
C ARG A 107 -6.38 13.22 -7.31
N HIS A 108 -7.35 12.79 -8.10
CA HIS A 108 -7.81 13.44 -9.31
C HIS A 108 -9.31 13.22 -9.47
N ASP A 109 -9.93 13.97 -10.37
CA ASP A 109 -11.29 13.72 -10.79
C ASP A 109 -11.35 13.26 -12.25
N SER A 110 -12.21 12.27 -12.49
CA SER A 110 -12.59 11.86 -13.84
C SER A 110 -14.11 11.85 -14.03
N PHE A 111 -14.89 12.26 -13.01
CA PHE A 111 -16.35 12.10 -13.02
C PHE A 111 -17.05 13.31 -13.61
N VAL A 112 -16.61 14.51 -13.22
CA VAL A 112 -17.28 15.75 -13.59
C VAL A 112 -16.57 16.43 -14.75
N LEU A 113 -17.28 17.38 -15.36
CA LEU A 113 -16.70 18.20 -16.41
C LEU A 113 -15.69 19.18 -15.79
N ALA A 114 -14.78 19.68 -16.62
CA ALA A 114 -14.08 20.93 -16.32
C ALA A 114 -15.10 22.01 -15.96
N CYS A 115 -14.74 22.94 -15.06
CA CYS A 115 -15.70 23.94 -14.59
C CYS A 115 -16.35 24.69 -15.77
N THR A 116 -17.63 25.03 -15.61
CA THR A 116 -18.47 25.60 -16.68
C THR A 116 -19.05 26.93 -16.25
N THR A 117 -19.40 27.78 -17.21
CA THR A 117 -20.07 29.05 -16.94
C THR A 117 -21.40 28.85 -16.22
N LYS A 118 -22.13 27.78 -16.56
CA LYS A 118 -23.36 27.40 -15.86
C LYS A 118 -23.14 27.12 -14.36
N TYR A 119 -22.07 26.42 -14.00
CA TYR A 119 -21.74 26.12 -12.60
C TYR A 119 -21.62 27.41 -11.78
N TYR A 120 -20.88 28.40 -12.29
CA TYR A 120 -20.71 29.68 -11.61
C TYR A 120 -21.99 30.53 -11.61
N GLU A 121 -22.76 30.54 -12.71
CA GLU A 121 -24.06 31.22 -12.77
C GLU A 121 -25.05 30.69 -11.74
N ASP A 122 -25.18 29.36 -11.63
CA ASP A 122 -26.05 28.71 -10.65
C ASP A 122 -25.60 28.98 -9.21
N ALA A 123 -24.28 29.15 -8.99
CA ALA A 123 -23.69 29.54 -7.71
C ALA A 123 -23.81 31.05 -7.39
N GLY A 124 -24.32 31.86 -8.33
CA GLY A 124 -24.52 33.31 -8.15
C GLY A 124 -23.34 34.19 -8.58
N TYR A 125 -22.42 33.67 -9.40
CA TYR A 125 -21.24 34.36 -9.91
C TYR A 125 -21.27 34.48 -11.45
N PRO A 126 -22.22 35.25 -12.02
CA PRO A 126 -22.30 35.42 -13.47
C PRO A 126 -21.06 36.15 -14.02
N GLY A 127 -20.55 35.67 -15.15
CA GLY A 127 -19.35 36.22 -15.81
C GLY A 127 -18.02 35.74 -15.21
N HIS A 128 -18.05 34.86 -14.21
CA HIS A 128 -16.85 34.21 -13.71
C HIS A 128 -16.20 33.35 -14.83
N PRO A 129 -14.87 33.42 -15.01
CA PRO A 129 -14.18 32.60 -16.00
C PRO A 129 -14.33 31.10 -15.70
N SER A 130 -14.36 30.29 -16.74
CA SER A 130 -14.43 28.83 -16.60
C SER A 130 -13.40 28.14 -17.47
N CYS A 131 -12.91 26.98 -17.02
CA CYS A 131 -11.98 26.17 -17.80
C CYS A 131 -12.56 25.77 -19.15
N SER A 132 -13.86 25.50 -19.20
CA SER A 132 -14.52 25.13 -20.45
C SER A 132 -14.49 26.26 -21.48
N ASP A 133 -14.71 27.51 -21.06
CA ASP A 133 -14.59 28.67 -21.96
C ASP A 133 -13.14 28.98 -22.31
N ASN A 134 -12.21 28.80 -21.37
CA ASN A 134 -10.78 28.93 -21.64
C ASN A 134 -10.32 27.93 -22.70
N PHE A 135 -10.77 26.67 -22.62
CA PHE A 135 -10.49 25.66 -23.64
C PHE A 135 -11.09 26.02 -25.00
N ASN A 136 -12.34 26.49 -25.03
CA ASN A 136 -12.96 26.94 -26.27
C ASN A 136 -12.09 27.99 -27.00
N GLY A 137 -11.51 28.93 -26.25
CA GLY A 137 -10.62 29.95 -26.80
C GLY A 137 -9.32 29.38 -27.40
N VAL A 138 -8.64 28.48 -26.70
CA VAL A 138 -7.34 27.94 -27.15
C VAL A 138 -7.44 26.81 -28.16
N LEU A 139 -8.57 26.13 -28.23
CA LEU A 139 -8.82 25.02 -29.17
C LEU A 139 -9.41 25.50 -30.50
N GLN A 140 -10.05 26.68 -30.54
CA GLN A 140 -10.62 27.26 -31.77
C GLN A 140 -9.61 27.32 -32.94
N PRO A 141 -8.33 27.71 -32.77
CA PRO A 141 -7.35 27.74 -33.87
C PRO A 141 -7.06 26.37 -34.49
N TYR A 142 -7.40 25.27 -33.81
CA TYR A 142 -7.21 23.90 -34.26
C TYR A 142 -8.48 23.31 -34.91
N GLY A 143 -9.52 24.12 -35.14
CA GLY A 143 -10.76 23.69 -35.77
C GLY A 143 -11.68 22.87 -34.85
N ILE A 144 -11.41 22.86 -33.54
CA ILE A 144 -12.22 22.18 -32.55
C ILE A 144 -13.36 23.13 -32.13
N ALA A 145 -14.60 22.66 -32.29
CA ALA A 145 -15.78 23.47 -32.00
C ALA A 145 -15.95 23.72 -30.49
N PRO A 146 -16.44 24.91 -30.09
CA PRO A 146 -16.66 25.23 -28.69
C PRO A 146 -17.76 24.36 -28.09
N ARG A 147 -17.64 24.06 -26.79
CA ARG A 147 -18.59 23.27 -26.01
C ARG A 147 -18.97 23.99 -24.71
N PRO A 148 -20.21 23.82 -24.21
CA PRO A 148 -20.61 24.40 -22.93
C PRO A 148 -19.89 23.74 -21.73
N GLY A 149 -19.33 22.55 -21.92
CA GLY A 149 -18.54 21.85 -20.92
C GLY A 149 -17.66 20.77 -21.54
N TRP A 150 -16.49 20.54 -20.96
CA TRP A 150 -15.51 19.56 -21.44
C TRP A 150 -15.34 18.41 -20.47
N ALA A 151 -15.35 17.17 -20.96
CA ALA A 151 -15.11 15.96 -20.18
C ALA A 151 -13.61 15.74 -19.96
N ALA A 152 -12.97 16.69 -19.28
CA ALA A 152 -11.55 16.67 -18.98
C ALA A 152 -11.19 15.63 -17.91
N ILE A 153 -9.90 15.34 -17.80
CA ILE A 153 -9.34 14.77 -16.58
C ILE A 153 -8.92 15.94 -15.71
N ASN A 154 -9.52 16.09 -14.54
CA ASN A 154 -9.26 17.21 -13.65
C ASN A 154 -8.20 16.76 -12.63
N PHE A 155 -6.92 16.93 -12.99
CA PHE A 155 -5.80 16.56 -12.14
C PHE A 155 -5.75 17.43 -10.88
N PHE A 156 -5.37 16.81 -9.75
CA PHE A 156 -5.30 17.38 -8.41
C PHE A 156 -6.67 17.69 -7.78
N PHE A 157 -7.76 17.48 -8.51
CA PHE A 157 -9.08 17.76 -8.00
C PHE A 157 -9.59 16.66 -7.05
N ASN A 158 -9.98 17.05 -5.84
CA ASN A 158 -10.39 16.14 -4.79
C ASN A 158 -11.91 15.92 -4.79
N THR A 159 -12.38 15.07 -5.70
CA THR A 159 -13.80 14.68 -5.79
C THR A 159 -14.11 13.39 -5.01
N THR A 160 -15.21 13.38 -4.28
CA THR A 160 -15.79 12.20 -3.62
C THR A 160 -17.19 11.91 -4.11
N VAL A 161 -17.56 10.64 -4.16
CA VAL A 161 -18.95 10.18 -4.33
C VAL A 161 -19.34 9.43 -3.06
N ASP A 162 -20.40 9.88 -2.37
CA ASP A 162 -20.87 9.25 -1.14
C ASP A 162 -21.83 8.06 -1.39
N ASP A 163 -22.28 7.42 -0.31
CA ASP A 163 -23.18 6.27 -0.36
C ASP A 163 -24.62 6.62 -0.83
N SER A 164 -24.98 7.90 -0.82
CA SER A 164 -26.21 8.42 -1.43
C SER A 164 -26.06 8.73 -2.92
N GLY A 165 -24.82 8.67 -3.44
CA GLY A 165 -24.47 9.04 -4.81
C GLY A 165 -24.26 10.54 -5.00
N ALA A 166 -24.15 11.33 -3.93
CA ALA A 166 -23.85 12.75 -4.02
C ALA A 166 -22.36 12.95 -4.36
N ILE A 167 -22.09 13.89 -5.27
CA ILE A 167 -20.74 14.30 -5.64
C ILE A 167 -20.38 15.53 -4.82
N ALA A 168 -19.23 15.49 -4.15
CA ALA A 168 -18.68 16.61 -3.39
C ALA A 168 -17.23 16.87 -3.75
N SER A 169 -16.82 18.14 -3.71
CA SER A 169 -15.43 18.60 -3.85
C SER A 169 -14.86 18.96 -2.47
N GLY A 170 -13.57 18.68 -2.28
CA GLY A 170 -12.79 19.15 -1.15
C GLY A 170 -11.53 19.88 -1.63
N GLU A 171 -10.74 20.37 -0.68
CA GLU A 171 -9.45 20.98 -1.01
C GLU A 171 -8.55 19.95 -1.68
N SER A 172 -7.85 20.38 -2.73
CA SER A 172 -6.85 19.56 -3.42
C SER A 172 -5.80 19.05 -2.43
N TRP A 173 -5.31 17.83 -2.66
CA TRP A 173 -4.24 17.23 -1.86
C TRP A 173 -2.84 17.62 -2.34
N SER A 174 -2.78 18.29 -3.50
CA SER A 174 -1.53 18.68 -4.13
C SER A 174 -0.77 19.68 -3.27
N ARG A 175 0.55 19.51 -3.22
CA ARG A 175 1.48 20.47 -2.62
C ARG A 175 2.36 21.07 -3.70
N ALA A 176 3.01 22.18 -3.37
CA ALA A 176 3.99 22.80 -4.25
C ALA A 176 4.98 21.77 -4.82
N GLY A 177 5.03 21.68 -6.15
CA GLY A 177 5.88 20.76 -6.90
C GLY A 177 5.30 19.37 -7.12
N ASP A 178 4.08 19.06 -6.67
CA ASP A 178 3.39 17.83 -7.05
C ASP A 178 3.03 17.84 -8.53
N TYR A 179 3.04 16.66 -9.16
CA TYR A 179 2.87 16.52 -10.59
C TYR A 179 2.26 15.18 -10.98
N VAL A 180 1.71 15.16 -12.20
CA VAL A 180 1.41 13.95 -12.95
C VAL A 180 2.30 13.93 -14.19
N LEU A 181 2.98 12.80 -14.42
CA LEU A 181 3.81 12.54 -15.60
C LEU A 181 3.12 11.50 -16.47
N LEU A 182 2.76 11.91 -17.68
CA LEU A 182 2.06 11.12 -18.67
C LEU A 182 3.00 10.78 -19.83
N ARG A 183 2.86 9.62 -20.45
CA ARG A 183 3.54 9.28 -21.70
C ARG A 183 2.53 9.21 -22.84
N ALA A 184 2.82 9.88 -23.96
CA ALA A 184 1.97 9.85 -25.15
C ALA A 184 2.15 8.54 -25.93
N HIS A 185 1.04 7.92 -26.36
CA HIS A 185 1.05 6.70 -27.19
C HIS A 185 0.99 6.98 -28.70
N GLU A 186 0.60 8.19 -29.08
CA GLU A 186 0.59 8.69 -30.45
C GLU A 186 0.85 10.20 -30.45
N ASP A 187 0.89 10.84 -31.62
CA ASP A 187 0.98 12.29 -31.69
C ASP A 187 -0.34 12.90 -31.21
N LEU A 188 -0.26 13.85 -30.27
CA LEU A 188 -1.41 14.45 -29.61
C LEU A 188 -1.40 15.97 -29.76
N LEU A 189 -2.60 16.54 -29.86
CA LEU A 189 -2.87 17.90 -29.43
C LEU A 189 -3.40 17.83 -28.00
N CYS A 190 -2.67 18.41 -27.06
CA CYS A 190 -3.08 18.48 -25.66
C CYS A 190 -3.54 19.90 -25.31
N ALA A 191 -4.37 20.03 -24.29
CA ALA A 191 -4.66 21.31 -23.66
C ALA A 191 -4.75 21.14 -22.15
N SER A 192 -4.20 22.12 -21.42
CA SER A 192 -4.30 22.17 -19.96
C SER A 192 -4.78 23.54 -19.52
N SER A 193 -5.53 23.59 -18.42
CA SER A 193 -5.92 24.83 -17.74
C SER A 193 -5.26 24.94 -16.36
N ALA A 194 -5.13 26.17 -15.87
CA ALA A 194 -5.06 26.45 -14.44
C ALA A 194 -6.45 26.91 -14.01
N CYS A 195 -7.17 26.05 -13.27
CA CYS A 195 -8.56 26.28 -12.91
C CYS A 195 -8.79 27.64 -12.22
N PRO A 196 -9.79 28.44 -12.67
CA PRO A 196 -10.11 29.73 -12.07
C PRO A 196 -10.92 29.63 -10.77
N ASP A 197 -11.39 28.46 -10.37
CA ASP A 197 -12.38 28.34 -9.28
C ASP A 197 -11.82 28.88 -7.96
N ASP A 198 -12.40 29.98 -7.49
CA ASP A 198 -12.10 30.62 -6.22
C ASP A 198 -13.32 30.68 -5.28
N ILE A 199 -14.45 30.09 -5.69
CA ILE A 199 -15.71 30.12 -4.95
C ILE A 199 -15.91 28.88 -4.07
N ASP A 200 -15.11 27.84 -4.29
CA ASP A 200 -15.16 26.55 -3.60
C ASP A 200 -13.74 26.10 -3.16
N PRO A 201 -13.62 24.98 -2.42
CA PRO A 201 -12.33 24.54 -1.90
C PRO A 201 -11.35 24.01 -2.96
N ALA A 202 -11.76 23.77 -4.21
CA ALA A 202 -10.99 23.04 -5.23
C ALA A 202 -9.53 23.53 -5.33
N ASN A 203 -9.35 24.84 -5.42
CA ASN A 203 -8.04 25.50 -5.54
C ASN A 203 -7.55 26.14 -4.22
N GLY A 204 -8.08 25.70 -3.07
CA GLY A 204 -7.82 26.36 -1.79
C GLY A 204 -8.28 27.83 -1.78
N TRP A 205 -9.33 28.16 -2.53
CA TRP A 205 -9.86 29.52 -2.73
C TRP A 205 -8.87 30.55 -3.32
N GLN A 206 -7.70 30.10 -3.80
CA GLN A 206 -6.65 30.98 -4.33
C GLN A 206 -6.04 30.35 -5.58
N PRO A 207 -6.63 30.60 -6.76
CA PRO A 207 -6.07 30.12 -8.02
C PRO A 207 -4.61 30.56 -8.21
N THR A 208 -3.75 29.61 -8.52
CA THR A 208 -2.32 29.78 -8.82
C THR A 208 -1.96 29.17 -10.18
N GLU A 209 -0.68 29.21 -10.55
CA GLU A 209 -0.25 28.74 -11.87
C GLU A 209 -0.10 27.22 -11.95
N ILE A 210 -0.34 26.68 -13.14
CA ILE A 210 0.09 25.32 -13.54
C ILE A 210 1.33 25.45 -14.43
N HIS A 211 2.30 24.55 -14.25
CA HIS A 211 3.44 24.43 -15.14
C HIS A 211 3.36 23.14 -15.94
N VAL A 212 3.62 23.23 -17.23
CA VAL A 212 3.67 22.08 -18.14
C VAL A 212 5.09 21.92 -18.66
N ARG A 213 5.62 20.69 -18.59
CA ARG A 213 6.89 20.32 -19.24
C ARG A 213 6.70 19.13 -20.17
N ILE A 214 7.35 19.18 -21.32
CA ILE A 214 7.41 18.07 -22.27
C ILE A 214 8.85 17.59 -22.32
N TYR A 215 9.07 16.31 -22.04
CA TYR A 215 10.38 15.67 -22.07
C TYR A 215 10.56 14.85 -23.35
N ASP A 216 11.83 14.70 -23.76
CA ASP A 216 12.20 13.95 -24.94
C ASP A 216 11.74 12.48 -24.89
N GLN A 217 11.39 11.93 -26.05
CA GLN A 217 10.92 10.53 -26.16
C GLN A 217 12.01 9.49 -25.83
N GLY A 218 13.29 9.88 -25.88
CA GLY A 218 14.44 9.07 -25.49
C GLY A 218 14.61 8.92 -23.98
N GLU A 219 13.88 9.70 -23.18
CA GLU A 219 13.89 9.59 -21.72
C GLU A 219 13.22 8.30 -21.24
N SER A 220 13.65 7.86 -20.05
CA SER A 220 13.08 6.68 -19.40
C SER A 220 12.83 6.98 -17.92
N PHE A 221 11.57 7.22 -17.59
CA PHE A 221 11.15 7.48 -16.22
C PHE A 221 10.56 6.21 -15.59
N PRO A 222 10.97 5.85 -14.36
CA PRO A 222 10.38 4.71 -13.68
C PRO A 222 8.92 5.00 -13.32
N LYS A 223 8.09 3.97 -13.39
CA LYS A 223 6.73 4.01 -12.85
C LYS A 223 6.78 4.21 -11.34
N ALA A 224 6.09 5.22 -10.81
CA ALA A 224 6.15 5.55 -9.38
C ALA A 224 4.93 6.32 -8.86
N ILE A 225 4.37 5.87 -7.73
CA ILE A 225 3.30 6.59 -7.01
C ILE A 225 3.96 7.42 -5.91
N GLY A 226 3.56 8.68 -5.76
CA GLY A 226 3.99 9.51 -4.65
C GLY A 226 3.21 9.23 -3.39
N ARG A 227 3.93 9.18 -2.27
CA ARG A 227 3.37 8.96 -0.95
C ARG A 227 3.98 9.91 0.05
N ARG A 228 3.18 10.34 1.02
CA ARG A 228 3.63 10.99 2.25
C ARG A 228 3.11 10.16 3.42
N ALA A 229 4.00 9.78 4.32
CA ALA A 229 3.63 8.97 5.48
C ALA A 229 2.78 9.76 6.49
N THR A 230 3.09 11.05 6.65
CA THR A 230 2.36 12.00 7.49
C THR A 230 2.17 13.33 6.75
N ALA A 231 1.42 14.26 7.34
CA ALA A 231 1.26 15.60 6.79
C ALA A 231 2.60 16.35 6.68
N GLU A 232 3.56 16.07 7.54
CA GLU A 232 4.87 16.74 7.59
C GLU A 232 5.94 15.99 6.79
N SER A 233 5.66 14.77 6.36
CA SER A 233 6.60 13.94 5.60
C SER A 233 6.84 14.49 4.19
N GLY A 234 8.09 14.44 3.74
CA GLY A 234 8.44 14.71 2.34
C GLY A 234 7.84 13.68 1.38
N LEU A 235 7.76 14.04 0.10
CA LEU A 235 7.36 13.14 -0.98
C LEU A 235 8.35 11.98 -1.09
N ARG A 236 7.83 10.75 -1.08
CA ARG A 236 8.57 9.55 -1.45
C ARG A 236 7.87 8.87 -2.62
N LEU A 237 8.64 8.54 -3.65
CA LEU A 237 8.15 7.77 -4.79
C LEU A 237 8.22 6.27 -4.50
N THR A 238 7.24 5.52 -5.00
CA THR A 238 7.31 4.05 -5.04
C THR A 238 8.56 3.64 -5.79
N GLN A 239 9.31 2.70 -5.21
CA GLN A 239 10.59 2.25 -5.73
C GLN A 239 10.62 0.72 -5.90
N PRO A 240 11.50 0.21 -6.78
CA PRO A 240 11.75 -1.21 -6.85
C PRO A 240 12.42 -1.72 -5.56
N SER A 241 12.06 -2.94 -5.16
CA SER A 241 12.87 -3.74 -4.25
C SER A 241 14.10 -4.30 -4.98
N ALA A 242 14.88 -5.11 -4.26
CA ALA A 242 16.04 -5.80 -4.82
C ALA A 242 15.64 -6.94 -5.76
N PHE A 243 14.37 -7.37 -5.67
CA PHE A 243 13.81 -8.50 -6.38
C PHE A 243 12.87 -8.06 -7.49
N THR A 244 12.40 -6.80 -7.49
CA THR A 244 11.52 -6.24 -8.51
C THR A 244 12.02 -6.47 -9.95
N PRO A 245 13.32 -6.32 -10.30
CA PRO A 245 13.79 -6.64 -11.66
C PRO A 245 13.56 -8.09 -12.08
N CYS A 246 13.63 -9.04 -11.14
CA CYS A 246 13.32 -10.44 -11.39
C CYS A 246 11.80 -10.67 -11.47
N ILE A 247 11.03 -10.05 -10.57
CA ILE A 247 9.57 -10.17 -10.50
C ILE A 247 8.91 -9.62 -11.76
N GLN A 248 9.36 -8.46 -12.25
CA GLN A 248 8.82 -7.81 -13.47
C GLN A 248 8.99 -8.63 -14.74
N ARG A 249 9.91 -9.60 -14.75
CA ARG A 249 10.05 -10.57 -15.85
C ARG A 249 8.99 -11.65 -15.82
N LEU A 250 8.31 -11.83 -14.70
CA LEU A 250 7.35 -12.92 -14.45
C LEU A 250 5.90 -12.42 -14.35
N THR A 251 5.69 -11.14 -14.05
CA THR A 251 4.36 -10.53 -13.95
C THR A 251 4.39 -9.03 -14.18
N GLN A 252 3.28 -8.49 -14.67
CA GLN A 252 2.99 -7.04 -14.70
C GLN A 252 1.94 -6.63 -13.64
N ASP A 253 1.38 -7.60 -12.90
CA ASP A 253 0.38 -7.37 -11.86
C ASP A 253 1.07 -6.98 -10.55
N LEU A 254 1.49 -5.71 -10.49
CA LEU A 254 2.16 -5.09 -9.36
C LEU A 254 1.24 -4.06 -8.70
N SER A 255 1.35 -3.95 -7.38
CA SER A 255 0.72 -2.90 -6.57
C SER A 255 1.76 -2.18 -5.73
N ASP A 256 1.43 -0.96 -5.30
CA ASP A 256 2.19 -0.29 -4.25
C ASP A 256 1.84 -0.91 -2.90
N TYR A 257 2.86 -1.34 -2.18
CA TYR A 257 2.75 -1.60 -0.75
C TYR A 257 3.88 -0.86 -0.05
N ASN A 258 3.51 0.17 0.71
CA ASN A 258 4.47 0.96 1.48
C ASN A 258 5.60 1.54 0.61
N GLY A 259 5.27 2.10 -0.55
CA GLY A 259 6.28 2.72 -1.41
C GLY A 259 7.22 1.70 -2.09
N PHE A 260 6.84 0.43 -2.14
CA PHE A 260 7.54 -0.59 -2.92
C PHE A 260 6.58 -1.29 -3.88
N TRP A 261 7.08 -1.63 -5.07
CA TRP A 261 6.36 -2.46 -6.01
C TRP A 261 6.36 -3.93 -5.55
N VAL A 262 5.17 -4.47 -5.26
CA VAL A 262 4.98 -5.88 -4.86
C VAL A 262 4.05 -6.61 -5.85
N PRO A 263 4.27 -7.91 -6.11
CA PRO A 263 3.40 -8.68 -7.00
C PRO A 263 2.10 -9.07 -6.31
N ASN A 264 0.96 -8.80 -6.95
CA ASN A 264 -0.33 -9.34 -6.47
C ASN A 264 -0.45 -10.83 -6.79
N ARG A 265 -0.04 -11.21 -8.00
CA ARG A 265 0.00 -12.58 -8.53
C ARG A 265 1.02 -12.70 -9.67
N PHE A 266 1.47 -13.92 -9.93
CA PHE A 266 2.30 -14.28 -11.06
C PHE A 266 1.44 -14.91 -12.16
N THR A 267 1.22 -14.15 -13.24
CA THR A 267 0.21 -14.46 -14.28
C THR A 267 0.36 -15.83 -14.95
N HIS A 268 1.57 -16.38 -15.00
CA HIS A 268 1.83 -17.70 -15.59
C HIS A 268 1.41 -18.89 -14.71
N HIS A 269 1.32 -18.70 -13.39
CA HIS A 269 0.95 -19.74 -12.43
C HIS A 269 -0.47 -19.50 -11.87
N GLY A 270 -0.77 -18.24 -11.56
CA GLY A 270 -2.03 -17.85 -10.96
C GLY A 270 -2.15 -18.20 -9.48
N LEU A 271 -3.19 -17.64 -8.85
CA LEU A 271 -3.42 -17.71 -7.40
C LEU A 271 -3.50 -19.16 -6.86
N HIS A 272 -4.02 -20.09 -7.64
CA HIS A 272 -4.21 -21.48 -7.22
C HIS A 272 -2.88 -22.21 -7.04
N ASP A 273 -1.99 -22.13 -8.04
CA ASP A 273 -0.71 -22.85 -8.03
C ASP A 273 0.26 -22.23 -7.02
N GLU A 274 0.26 -20.91 -6.89
CA GLU A 274 1.00 -20.19 -5.84
C GLU A 274 0.62 -20.68 -4.44
N TYR A 275 -0.68 -20.81 -4.18
CA TYR A 275 -1.19 -21.28 -2.90
C TYR A 275 -0.76 -22.73 -2.60
N TRP A 276 -0.89 -23.65 -3.57
CA TRP A 276 -0.50 -25.04 -3.36
C TRP A 276 1.01 -25.22 -3.29
N ALA A 277 1.80 -24.41 -4.00
CA ALA A 277 3.25 -24.37 -3.82
C ALA A 277 3.64 -24.01 -2.38
N LEU A 278 2.96 -23.04 -1.76
CA LEU A 278 3.18 -22.72 -0.35
C LEU A 278 2.83 -23.89 0.58
N ARG A 279 1.66 -24.52 0.35
CA ARG A 279 1.14 -25.57 1.23
C ARG A 279 1.84 -26.92 1.09
N GLU A 280 2.41 -27.22 -0.06
CA GLU A 280 2.96 -28.55 -0.36
C GLU A 280 4.45 -28.55 -0.66
N ARG A 281 5.03 -27.38 -0.98
CA ARG A 281 6.39 -27.26 -1.50
C ARG A 281 7.14 -26.09 -0.87
N VAL A 282 7.52 -25.09 -1.66
CA VAL A 282 8.23 -23.90 -1.22
C VAL A 282 7.92 -22.72 -2.15
N VAL A 283 7.82 -21.52 -1.57
CA VAL A 283 7.64 -20.27 -2.29
C VAL A 283 8.65 -19.20 -1.92
N LEU A 284 8.90 -18.28 -2.85
CA LEU A 284 9.60 -17.02 -2.60
C LEU A 284 8.62 -15.86 -2.56
N MET A 285 8.77 -14.98 -1.57
CA MET A 285 7.93 -13.80 -1.43
C MET A 285 8.75 -12.57 -1.08
N ASP A 286 8.49 -11.47 -1.76
CA ASP A 286 9.13 -10.19 -1.47
C ASP A 286 8.39 -9.45 -0.35
N LEU A 287 9.03 -9.35 0.82
CA LEU A 287 8.54 -8.62 2.00
C LEU A 287 9.39 -7.38 2.28
N SER A 288 10.08 -6.85 1.25
CA SER A 288 10.95 -5.68 1.39
C SER A 288 10.19 -4.42 1.82
N ALA A 289 8.89 -4.35 1.49
CA ALA A 289 7.98 -3.28 1.84
C ALA A 289 7.80 -3.05 3.36
N LEU A 290 8.00 -4.09 4.19
CA LEU A 290 7.91 -3.98 5.65
C LEU A 290 8.88 -2.91 6.19
N ARG A 291 8.45 -2.19 7.23
CA ARG A 291 9.22 -1.09 7.81
C ARG A 291 10.24 -1.60 8.81
N LYS A 292 11.48 -1.14 8.66
CA LYS A 292 12.62 -1.64 9.40
C LYS A 292 13.32 -0.45 10.04
N PHE A 293 13.49 -0.51 11.35
CA PHE A 293 14.16 0.53 12.12
C PHE A 293 15.26 -0.09 12.97
N GLU A 294 16.50 0.38 12.80
CA GLU A 294 17.59 0.08 13.73
C GLU A 294 17.47 1.03 14.93
N ILE A 295 17.55 0.45 16.13
CA ILE A 295 17.42 1.13 17.40
C ILE A 295 18.67 0.79 18.21
N ALA A 296 19.52 1.78 18.42
CA ALA A 296 20.82 1.59 19.05
C ALA A 296 21.10 2.59 20.18
N GLY A 297 21.97 2.19 21.11
CA GLY A 297 22.41 3.00 22.25
C GLY A 297 22.00 2.40 23.60
N ALA A 298 22.56 2.95 24.68
CA ALA A 298 22.32 2.46 26.04
C ALA A 298 20.83 2.50 26.44
N ASP A 299 20.08 3.47 25.91
CA ASP A 299 18.66 3.64 26.20
C ASP A 299 17.72 2.89 25.22
N ALA A 300 18.26 2.13 24.26
CA ALA A 300 17.45 1.39 23.29
C ALA A 300 16.56 0.33 23.96
N LEU A 301 17.13 -0.45 24.88
CA LEU A 301 16.37 -1.44 25.64
C LEU A 301 15.33 -0.78 26.57
N PRO A 302 15.68 0.25 27.38
CA PRO A 302 14.68 1.03 28.12
C PRO A 302 13.50 1.53 27.28
N LEU A 303 13.77 2.09 26.10
CA LEU A 303 12.72 2.53 25.17
C LEU A 303 11.83 1.35 24.75
N LEU A 304 12.44 0.26 24.26
CA LEU A 304 11.71 -0.93 23.79
C LEU A 304 10.89 -1.58 24.90
N GLN A 305 11.39 -1.58 26.14
CA GLN A 305 10.63 -2.03 27.30
C GLN A 305 9.43 -1.13 27.60
N GLN A 306 9.45 0.15 27.23
CA GLN A 306 8.30 1.04 27.42
C GLN A 306 7.25 0.92 26.31
N VAL A 307 7.67 0.73 25.06
CA VAL A 307 6.76 0.79 23.91
C VAL A 307 6.24 -0.56 23.42
N PHE A 308 7.02 -1.63 23.55
CA PHE A 308 6.71 -2.92 22.96
C PHE A 308 6.06 -3.86 23.96
N SER A 309 5.02 -4.60 23.56
CA SER A 309 4.20 -5.40 24.48
C SER A 309 4.94 -6.56 25.15
N ARG A 310 6.00 -7.08 24.53
CA ARG A 310 6.82 -8.19 25.05
C ARG A 310 7.90 -7.70 26.02
N ASN A 311 8.45 -8.61 26.81
CA ASN A 311 9.64 -8.35 27.64
C ASN A 311 10.91 -8.58 26.79
N VAL A 312 11.35 -7.54 26.10
CA VAL A 312 12.54 -7.54 25.22
C VAL A 312 13.82 -7.84 26.02
N ALA A 313 13.88 -7.44 27.29
CA ALA A 313 15.05 -7.72 28.15
C ALA A 313 15.32 -9.23 28.33
N ALA A 314 14.28 -10.07 28.20
CA ALA A 314 14.39 -11.53 28.30
C ALA A 314 14.81 -12.20 26.98
N PHE A 315 14.89 -11.46 25.87
CA PHE A 315 15.36 -12.02 24.60
C PHE A 315 16.88 -12.21 24.69
N ALA A 316 17.40 -13.37 24.32
CA ALA A 316 18.84 -13.50 24.13
C ALA A 316 19.29 -12.77 22.86
N VAL A 317 20.58 -12.46 22.74
CA VAL A 317 21.15 -12.02 21.46
C VAL A 317 20.90 -13.11 20.40
N GLY A 318 20.49 -12.69 19.20
CA GLY A 318 20.05 -13.61 18.13
C GLY A 318 18.62 -14.14 18.29
N GLN A 319 17.83 -13.57 19.22
CA GLN A 319 16.41 -13.86 19.39
C GLN A 319 15.54 -12.70 18.95
N SER A 320 14.42 -13.03 18.32
CA SER A 320 13.37 -12.08 17.98
C SER A 320 12.06 -12.42 18.68
N GLY A 321 11.08 -11.51 18.62
CA GLY A 321 9.76 -11.77 19.17
C GLY A 321 8.69 -10.88 18.59
N TYR A 322 7.56 -11.51 18.22
CA TYR A 322 6.35 -10.83 17.79
C TYR A 322 5.59 -10.22 18.97
N GLY A 323 5.05 -9.02 18.76
CA GLY A 323 4.29 -8.23 19.71
C GLY A 323 3.74 -6.97 19.05
N CYS A 324 3.36 -5.99 19.87
CA CYS A 324 2.78 -4.76 19.37
C CYS A 324 3.35 -3.52 20.06
N LEU A 325 3.30 -2.40 19.34
CA LEU A 325 3.43 -1.06 19.88
C LEU A 325 2.05 -0.61 20.39
N LEU A 326 2.01 0.01 21.58
CA LEU A 326 0.75 0.36 22.24
C LEU A 326 0.64 1.85 22.50
N ASN A 327 -0.56 2.39 22.40
CA ASN A 327 -0.85 3.74 22.89
C ASN A 327 -1.24 3.73 24.38
N ARG A 328 -1.41 4.93 24.97
CA ARG A 328 -1.73 5.08 26.39
C ARG A 328 -3.09 4.50 26.79
N HIS A 329 -4.00 4.33 25.84
CA HIS A 329 -5.33 3.74 26.06
C HIS A 329 -5.34 2.22 25.79
N GLY A 330 -4.18 1.61 25.52
CA GLY A 330 -4.03 0.17 25.34
C GLY A 330 -4.41 -0.34 23.95
N GLY A 331 -4.67 0.56 23.00
CA GLY A 331 -4.86 0.21 21.59
C GLY A 331 -3.53 -0.01 20.86
N MET A 332 -3.57 -0.80 19.80
CA MET A 332 -2.40 -1.18 19.01
C MET A 332 -2.06 -0.06 18.02
N VAL A 333 -0.87 0.53 18.17
CA VAL A 333 -0.32 1.49 17.20
C VAL A 333 0.15 0.75 15.95
N ASP A 334 0.87 -0.35 16.15
CA ASP A 334 1.27 -1.29 15.11
C ASP A 334 1.62 -2.64 15.75
N ASP A 335 1.73 -3.68 14.94
CA ASP A 335 2.32 -4.96 15.32
C ASP A 335 3.62 -5.24 14.56
N GLY A 336 4.46 -6.11 15.12
CA GLY A 336 5.75 -6.36 14.50
C GLY A 336 6.66 -7.25 15.32
N ILE A 337 7.91 -7.35 14.85
CA ILE A 337 8.93 -8.21 15.42
C ILE A 337 10.12 -7.35 15.86
N VAL A 338 10.52 -7.48 17.13
CA VAL A 338 11.77 -6.92 17.64
C VAL A 338 12.85 -8.00 17.60
N PHE A 339 13.99 -7.70 16.98
CA PHE A 339 15.20 -8.51 16.91
C PHE A 339 16.25 -7.94 17.86
N ARG A 340 16.80 -8.73 18.80
CA ARG A 340 17.92 -8.33 19.66
C ARG A 340 19.24 -8.69 19.00
N LEU A 341 19.87 -7.72 18.34
CA LEU A 341 21.11 -7.88 17.59
C LEU A 341 22.34 -7.93 18.51
N GLY A 342 22.28 -7.20 19.63
CA GLY A 342 23.32 -7.13 20.64
C GLY A 342 22.77 -6.65 21.99
N GLU A 343 23.67 -6.20 22.88
CA GLU A 343 23.26 -5.66 24.19
C GLU A 343 22.57 -4.30 24.06
N THR A 344 22.98 -3.49 23.09
CA THR A 344 22.49 -2.12 22.86
C THR A 344 22.01 -1.90 21.43
N GLU A 345 21.81 -2.98 20.67
CA GLU A 345 21.45 -2.94 19.24
C GLU A 345 20.24 -3.81 18.99
N PHE A 346 19.20 -3.21 18.40
CA PHE A 346 17.93 -3.85 18.13
C PHE A 346 17.43 -3.44 16.75
N ARG A 347 16.63 -4.30 16.13
CA ARG A 347 15.85 -3.97 14.95
C ARG A 347 14.38 -4.19 15.21
N TYR A 348 13.55 -3.20 14.91
CA TYR A 348 12.11 -3.35 14.84
C TYR A 348 11.68 -3.51 13.39
N VAL A 349 10.88 -4.54 13.10
CA VAL A 349 10.24 -4.77 11.81
C VAL A 349 8.73 -4.68 12.00
N GLY A 350 8.12 -3.61 11.49
CA GLY A 350 6.69 -3.32 11.56
C GLY A 350 6.10 -3.02 10.18
N ASN A 351 4.91 -2.42 10.17
CA ASN A 351 4.15 -2.13 8.96
C ASN A 351 4.17 -0.66 8.57
N CYS A 352 4.37 0.27 9.51
CA CYS A 352 4.02 1.68 9.30
C CYS A 352 5.26 2.59 9.31
N ASP A 353 5.29 3.57 8.39
CA ASP A 353 6.34 4.60 8.38
C ASP A 353 6.32 5.44 9.68
N SER A 354 5.12 5.69 10.20
CA SER A 354 4.86 6.47 11.42
C SER A 354 5.38 5.81 12.70
N ASP A 355 5.78 4.53 12.68
CA ASP A 355 6.38 3.86 13.83
C ASP A 355 7.66 4.54 14.27
N GLY A 356 8.46 5.03 13.31
CA GLY A 356 9.68 5.77 13.60
C GLY A 356 9.40 7.06 14.38
N ASP A 357 8.37 7.80 13.98
CA ASP A 357 7.97 9.03 14.66
C ASP A 357 7.35 8.75 16.04
N TYR A 358 6.58 7.67 16.16
CA TYR A 358 6.07 7.19 17.44
C TYR A 358 7.23 6.87 18.41
N LEU A 359 8.22 6.09 17.98
CA LEU A 359 9.38 5.71 18.78
C LEU A 359 10.21 6.94 19.19
N ARG A 360 10.47 7.87 18.25
CA ARG A 360 11.21 9.11 18.51
C ARG A 360 10.49 9.97 19.55
N ARG A 361 9.18 10.19 19.37
CA ARG A 361 8.37 10.98 20.30
C ARG A 361 8.36 10.39 21.71
N VAL A 362 8.26 9.07 21.85
CA VAL A 362 8.31 8.42 23.17
C VAL A 362 9.70 8.55 23.80
N ALA A 363 10.77 8.37 23.02
CA ALA A 363 12.13 8.57 23.52
C ALA A 363 12.34 10.00 24.05
N GLU A 364 11.91 11.01 23.31
CA GLU A 364 11.96 12.42 23.71
C GLU A 364 11.17 12.68 24.99
N GLN A 365 9.92 12.18 25.08
CA GLN A 365 9.07 12.32 26.27
C GLN A 365 9.69 11.72 27.54
N LEU A 366 10.47 10.65 27.38
CA LEU A 366 11.13 9.96 28.48
C LEU A 366 12.57 10.47 28.73
N GLY A 367 13.06 11.43 27.93
CA GLY A 367 14.44 11.93 28.01
C GLY A 367 15.51 10.89 27.64
N LEU A 368 15.14 9.86 26.88
CA LEU A 368 16.00 8.76 26.47
C LEU A 368 16.83 9.14 25.23
N ARG A 369 18.11 8.77 25.21
CA ARG A 369 19.01 9.02 24.08
C ARG A 369 19.20 7.74 23.28
N VAL A 370 18.46 7.64 22.18
CA VAL A 370 18.55 6.51 21.25
C VAL A 370 18.90 6.99 19.85
N THR A 371 19.67 6.19 19.14
CA THR A 371 19.81 6.31 17.69
C THR A 371 18.69 5.50 17.05
N LEU A 372 17.81 6.16 16.31
CA LEU A 372 16.73 5.53 15.56
C LEU A 372 16.95 5.79 14.06
N GLN A 373 17.21 4.73 13.30
CA GLN A 373 17.48 4.84 11.87
C GLN A 373 16.50 4.00 11.05
N PRO A 374 15.71 4.59 10.13
CA PRO A 374 14.98 3.81 9.14
C PRO A 374 15.96 3.12 8.19
N VAL A 375 15.76 1.82 7.95
CA VAL A 375 16.70 0.99 7.17
C VAL A 375 16.01 0.13 6.12
N SER A 376 14.73 0.37 5.84
CA SER A 376 13.98 -0.37 4.81
C SER A 376 14.68 -0.37 3.44
N ASP A 377 15.35 0.71 3.07
CA ASP A 377 16.07 0.83 1.78
C ASP A 377 17.44 0.12 1.77
N ARG A 378 17.91 -0.32 2.93
CA ARG A 378 19.21 -1.00 3.10
C ARG A 378 19.08 -2.49 3.38
N TRP A 379 17.93 -2.92 3.89
CA TRP A 379 17.62 -4.30 4.22
C TRP A 379 16.35 -4.75 3.52
N HIS A 380 16.51 -5.37 2.35
CA HIS A 380 15.41 -6.00 1.63
C HIS A 380 15.19 -7.42 2.16
N ASN A 381 13.96 -7.90 2.11
CA ASN A 381 13.53 -9.10 2.82
C ASN A 381 12.86 -10.07 1.85
N LEU A 382 13.42 -11.26 1.69
CA LEU A 382 12.85 -12.33 0.90
C LEU A 382 12.44 -13.48 1.82
N ALA A 383 11.15 -13.80 1.85
CA ALA A 383 10.65 -14.96 2.57
C ALA A 383 10.78 -16.22 1.71
N VAL A 384 11.26 -17.30 2.32
CA VAL A 384 11.31 -18.65 1.78
C VAL A 384 10.43 -19.53 2.66
N GLN A 385 9.20 -19.80 2.22
CA GLN A 385 8.15 -20.40 3.06
C GLN A 385 7.58 -21.66 2.41
N GLY A 386 7.17 -22.62 3.22
CA GLY A 386 6.64 -23.92 2.80
C GLY A 386 7.42 -25.10 3.41
N PRO A 387 6.85 -26.31 3.40
CA PRO A 387 7.46 -27.50 4.00
C PRO A 387 8.87 -27.82 3.46
N GLU A 388 9.16 -27.51 2.20
CA GLU A 388 10.46 -27.77 1.55
C GLU A 388 11.48 -26.64 1.75
N SER A 389 11.10 -25.53 2.41
CA SER A 389 11.99 -24.37 2.63
C SER A 389 13.30 -24.73 3.33
N ARG A 390 13.25 -25.63 4.33
CA ARG A 390 14.46 -26.11 5.02
C ARG A 390 15.33 -26.96 4.11
N HIS A 391 14.75 -27.86 3.33
CA HIS A 391 15.52 -28.72 2.43
C HIS A 391 16.23 -27.93 1.34
N LEU A 392 15.53 -26.94 0.76
CA LEU A 392 16.11 -26.01 -0.19
C LEU A 392 17.31 -25.26 0.40
N LEU A 393 17.15 -24.67 1.58
CA LEU A 393 18.19 -23.81 2.17
C LEU A 393 19.35 -24.58 2.79
N ARG A 394 19.17 -25.87 3.13
CA ARG A 394 20.19 -26.68 3.82
C ARG A 394 21.53 -26.71 3.08
N SER A 395 21.52 -26.88 1.76
CA SER A 395 22.76 -26.96 0.96
C SER A 395 23.35 -25.61 0.59
N LEU A 396 22.59 -24.52 0.79
CA LEU A 396 23.01 -23.17 0.43
C LEU A 396 23.50 -22.35 1.62
N THR A 397 23.13 -22.75 2.84
CA THR A 397 23.34 -21.94 4.04
C THR A 397 24.68 -22.24 4.68
N GLU A 398 25.50 -21.20 4.84
CA GLU A 398 26.74 -21.25 5.62
C GLU A 398 26.64 -20.20 6.74
N PHE A 399 26.55 -20.63 7.99
CA PHE A 399 26.47 -19.71 9.11
C PHE A 399 27.82 -19.03 9.37
N ALA A 400 27.76 -17.75 9.79
CA ALA A 400 28.95 -17.08 10.26
C ALA A 400 29.48 -17.79 11.53
N PRO A 401 30.81 -17.99 11.67
CA PRO A 401 31.37 -18.69 12.84
C PRO A 401 30.93 -18.10 14.19
N ALA A 402 30.73 -16.77 14.25
CA ALA A 402 30.28 -16.06 15.44
C ALA A 402 28.84 -16.41 15.89
N SER A 403 28.04 -17.05 15.04
CA SER A 403 26.67 -17.45 15.38
C SER A 403 26.60 -18.69 16.28
N GLY A 404 27.64 -19.54 16.26
CA GLY A 404 27.66 -20.82 16.95
C GLY A 404 26.72 -21.88 16.37
N LEU A 405 26.10 -21.63 15.21
CA LEU A 405 25.23 -22.57 14.50
C LEU A 405 26.04 -23.33 13.45
N ASN A 406 25.79 -24.64 13.29
CA ASN A 406 26.50 -25.48 12.32
C ASN A 406 25.58 -25.95 11.19
N ALA A 407 24.28 -26.06 11.47
CA ALA A 407 23.28 -26.51 10.52
C ALA A 407 22.00 -25.65 10.61
N LEU A 408 21.19 -25.67 9.56
CA LEU A 408 19.96 -24.87 9.48
C LEU A 408 18.93 -25.32 10.54
N GLU A 409 18.96 -26.60 10.90
CA GLU A 409 18.17 -27.22 11.97
C GLU A 409 18.47 -26.62 13.36
N ASP A 410 19.68 -26.11 13.58
CA ASP A 410 20.07 -25.47 14.84
C ASP A 410 19.37 -24.11 15.02
N LEU A 411 18.88 -23.50 13.93
CA LEU A 411 18.16 -22.24 13.98
C LEU A 411 16.73 -22.47 14.51
N GLY A 412 16.56 -22.22 15.81
CA GLY A 412 15.27 -22.32 16.49
C GLY A 412 14.23 -21.29 16.01
N TYR A 413 12.94 -21.57 16.28
CA TYR A 413 11.85 -20.65 15.95
C TYR A 413 12.03 -19.29 16.65
N PHE A 414 11.82 -18.17 15.94
CA PHE A 414 12.13 -16.82 16.42
C PHE A 414 13.61 -16.62 16.83
N ARG A 415 14.52 -17.38 16.20
CA ARG A 415 15.96 -17.11 16.22
C ARG A 415 16.40 -16.61 14.85
N PHE A 416 17.49 -15.86 14.85
CA PHE A 416 18.13 -15.37 13.63
C PHE A 416 19.65 -15.39 13.78
N ALA A 417 20.35 -15.42 12.65
CA ALA A 417 21.79 -15.39 12.61
C ALA A 417 22.31 -14.78 11.30
N ALA A 418 23.54 -14.26 11.32
CA ALA A 418 24.25 -13.93 10.10
C ALA A 418 24.71 -15.22 9.40
N ALA A 419 24.53 -15.28 8.08
CA ALA A 419 24.90 -16.41 7.24
C ALA A 419 25.25 -15.95 5.83
N THR A 420 25.68 -16.88 4.98
CA THR A 420 25.61 -16.73 3.54
C THR A 420 24.64 -17.72 2.94
N ILE A 421 23.98 -17.34 1.83
CA ILE A 421 23.15 -18.22 1.00
C ILE A 421 23.79 -18.31 -0.37
N GLY A 422 24.43 -19.44 -0.69
CA GLY A 422 25.20 -19.60 -1.92
C GLY A 422 26.28 -18.53 -2.08
N GLY A 423 26.96 -18.17 -0.98
CA GLY A 423 28.00 -17.14 -0.92
C GLY A 423 27.50 -15.69 -0.78
N ILE A 424 26.18 -15.46 -0.76
CA ILE A 424 25.61 -14.11 -0.59
C ILE A 424 25.37 -13.81 0.89
N PRO A 425 25.93 -12.73 1.47
CA PRO A 425 25.70 -12.38 2.86
C PRO A 425 24.24 -12.02 3.15
N VAL A 426 23.66 -12.65 4.17
CA VAL A 426 22.29 -12.39 4.66
C VAL A 426 22.24 -12.43 6.18
N VAL A 427 21.17 -11.88 6.75
CA VAL A 427 20.66 -12.31 8.05
C VAL A 427 19.47 -13.23 7.80
N ILE A 428 19.58 -14.48 8.22
CA ILE A 428 18.50 -15.46 8.14
C ILE A 428 17.74 -15.50 9.45
N SER A 429 16.42 -15.37 9.39
CA SER A 429 15.50 -15.45 10.53
C SER A 429 14.54 -16.60 10.33
N ARG A 430 14.29 -17.41 11.37
CA ARG A 430 13.23 -18.42 11.36
C ARG A 430 11.91 -17.82 11.82
N THR A 431 11.35 -16.99 10.94
CA THR A 431 10.07 -16.28 11.06
C THR A 431 9.27 -16.43 9.76
N GLY A 432 7.98 -16.05 9.80
CA GLY A 432 7.09 -16.15 8.64
C GLY A 432 5.68 -15.68 8.93
N TYR A 433 4.95 -15.36 7.86
CA TYR A 433 3.60 -14.78 7.89
C TYR A 433 2.56 -15.63 7.12
N THR A 434 2.80 -16.94 6.99
CA THR A 434 2.01 -17.85 6.13
C THR A 434 1.37 -19.03 6.86
N GLY A 435 1.75 -19.24 8.14
CA GLY A 435 1.40 -20.44 8.89
C GLY A 435 2.21 -21.70 8.50
N GLU A 436 3.22 -21.56 7.63
CA GLU A 436 4.12 -22.66 7.24
C GLU A 436 5.48 -22.57 7.94
N LEU A 437 6.24 -23.67 7.87
CA LEU A 437 7.69 -23.61 8.07
C LEU A 437 8.31 -22.63 7.08
N GLY A 438 9.27 -21.83 7.52
CA GLY A 438 10.01 -20.97 6.61
C GLY A 438 11.02 -20.08 7.30
N TYR A 439 11.67 -19.29 6.46
CA TYR A 439 12.72 -18.36 6.84
C TYR A 439 12.54 -17.03 6.11
N GLU A 440 13.09 -15.98 6.68
CA GLU A 440 13.20 -14.65 6.09
C GLU A 440 14.67 -14.30 5.91
N LEU A 441 15.03 -13.89 4.70
CA LEU A 441 16.39 -13.55 4.30
C LEU A 441 16.49 -12.03 4.15
N PHE A 442 17.10 -11.37 5.12
CA PHE A 442 17.42 -9.96 5.05
C PHE A 442 18.74 -9.78 4.31
N VAL A 443 18.72 -9.06 3.19
CA VAL A 443 19.84 -8.91 2.27
C VAL A 443 20.03 -7.46 1.84
N HIS A 444 21.27 -7.08 1.56
CA HIS A 444 21.56 -5.79 0.95
C HIS A 444 21.02 -5.74 -0.50
N PRO A 445 20.38 -4.64 -0.95
CA PRO A 445 19.71 -4.59 -2.25
C PRO A 445 20.57 -4.98 -3.45
N ARG A 446 21.85 -4.61 -3.43
CA ARG A 446 22.83 -4.96 -4.47
C ARG A 446 22.94 -6.47 -4.77
N HIS A 447 22.53 -7.35 -3.85
CA HIS A 447 22.61 -8.80 -4.00
C HIS A 447 21.26 -9.47 -4.29
N GLY A 448 20.15 -8.73 -4.33
CA GLY A 448 18.82 -9.36 -4.38
C GLY A 448 18.54 -10.14 -5.65
N ALA A 449 18.90 -9.59 -6.83
CA ALA A 449 18.73 -10.30 -8.10
C ALA A 449 19.53 -11.61 -8.15
N ASP A 450 20.77 -11.60 -7.65
CA ASP A 450 21.62 -12.79 -7.57
C ASP A 450 21.06 -13.81 -6.58
N LEU A 451 20.58 -13.36 -5.42
CA LEU A 451 19.96 -14.21 -4.41
C LEU A 451 18.70 -14.89 -4.96
N TRP A 452 17.83 -14.12 -5.60
CA TRP A 452 16.65 -14.62 -6.28
C TRP A 452 17.02 -15.71 -7.29
N GLN A 453 17.97 -15.43 -8.18
CA GLN A 453 18.36 -16.39 -9.21
C GLN A 453 18.93 -17.68 -8.61
N ARG A 454 19.78 -17.59 -7.57
CA ARG A 454 20.34 -18.76 -6.89
C ARG A 454 19.25 -19.62 -6.24
N LEU A 455 18.30 -19.00 -5.57
CA LEU A 455 17.18 -19.69 -4.93
C LEU A 455 16.24 -20.33 -5.96
N MET A 456 15.90 -19.60 -7.03
CA MET A 456 15.08 -20.15 -8.13
C MET A 456 15.76 -21.36 -8.78
N THR A 457 17.07 -21.30 -9.03
CA THR A 457 17.83 -22.41 -9.62
C THR A 457 17.91 -23.61 -8.66
N ALA A 458 18.28 -23.38 -7.40
CA ALA A 458 18.35 -24.46 -6.41
C ALA A 458 16.97 -25.02 -6.03
N GLY A 459 15.91 -24.23 -6.23
CA GLY A 459 14.51 -24.57 -5.98
C GLY A 459 13.85 -25.41 -7.06
N GLN A 460 14.47 -25.59 -8.23
CA GLN A 460 13.89 -26.38 -9.33
C GLN A 460 13.50 -27.81 -8.92
N PRO A 461 14.31 -28.58 -8.16
CA PRO A 461 13.92 -29.92 -7.72
C PRO A 461 12.75 -29.95 -6.73
N PHE A 462 12.38 -28.80 -6.17
CA PHE A 462 11.29 -28.64 -5.21
C PHE A 462 10.06 -27.98 -5.84
N ASP A 463 10.04 -27.81 -7.17
CA ASP A 463 9.02 -27.05 -7.92
C ASP A 463 8.69 -25.71 -7.25
N LEU A 464 9.74 -24.98 -6.85
CA LEU A 464 9.64 -23.68 -6.21
C LEU A 464 8.95 -22.68 -7.13
N LEU A 465 7.97 -21.95 -6.59
CA LEU A 465 7.28 -20.86 -7.29
C LEU A 465 7.43 -19.53 -6.52
N PRO A 466 7.49 -18.39 -7.21
CA PRO A 466 7.27 -17.12 -6.54
C PRO A 466 5.78 -16.96 -6.18
N MET A 467 5.47 -16.26 -5.09
CA MET A 467 4.11 -16.07 -4.60
C MET A 467 3.81 -14.59 -4.34
N GLY A 468 2.64 -14.15 -4.79
CA GLY A 468 2.15 -12.77 -4.65
C GLY A 468 1.27 -12.54 -3.41
N MET A 469 0.86 -11.28 -3.22
CA MET A 469 0.09 -10.83 -2.07
C MET A 469 -1.30 -11.50 -1.96
N ALA A 470 -1.93 -11.89 -3.06
CA ALA A 470 -3.26 -12.50 -3.02
C ALA A 470 -3.24 -13.90 -2.39
N ALA A 471 -2.22 -14.71 -2.69
CA ALA A 471 -2.03 -16.02 -2.04
C ALA A 471 -1.61 -15.86 -0.57
N LEU A 472 -0.79 -14.84 -0.27
CA LEU A 472 -0.41 -14.49 1.10
C LEU A 472 -1.63 -14.11 1.95
N ASP A 473 -2.52 -13.27 1.44
CA ASP A 473 -3.71 -12.84 2.19
C ASP A 473 -4.62 -14.03 2.55
N ARG A 474 -4.78 -14.99 1.62
CA ARG A 474 -5.44 -16.25 1.95
C ARG A 474 -4.72 -17.02 3.06
N ALA A 475 -3.40 -17.19 2.92
CA ALA A 475 -2.62 -18.00 3.86
C ALA A 475 -2.59 -17.40 5.28
N ARG A 476 -2.52 -16.07 5.39
CA ARG A 476 -2.50 -15.36 6.68
C ARG A 476 -3.87 -15.44 7.37
N ILE A 477 -4.98 -15.37 6.62
CA ILE A 477 -6.34 -15.53 7.18
C ILE A 477 -6.51 -16.95 7.71
N GLU A 478 -6.09 -17.96 6.95
CA GLU A 478 -6.12 -19.36 7.39
C GLU A 478 -5.33 -19.57 8.70
N ALA A 479 -4.19 -18.89 8.85
CA ALA A 479 -3.33 -18.95 10.02
C ALA A 479 -3.74 -18.00 11.17
N GLY A 480 -4.82 -17.22 11.01
CA GLY A 480 -5.30 -16.26 12.00
C GLY A 480 -4.32 -15.12 12.29
N LEU A 481 -3.57 -14.68 11.29
CA LEU A 481 -2.57 -13.60 11.38
C LEU A 481 -3.19 -12.25 11.01
N LEU A 482 -2.83 -11.21 11.77
CA LEU A 482 -3.50 -9.91 11.77
C LEU A 482 -2.95 -8.96 10.71
N ALA A 483 -3.83 -8.23 10.02
CA ALA A 483 -3.44 -7.10 9.18
C ALA A 483 -3.82 -5.75 9.83
N PRO A 484 -2.90 -4.77 9.86
CA PRO A 484 -3.19 -3.43 10.38
C PRO A 484 -4.29 -2.74 9.56
N GLY A 485 -5.17 -2.00 10.23
CA GLY A 485 -6.32 -1.33 9.60
C GLY A 485 -7.49 -2.26 9.26
N ILE A 486 -7.35 -3.58 9.48
CA ILE A 486 -8.40 -4.57 9.26
C ILE A 486 -8.75 -5.29 10.57
N GLU A 487 -7.77 -5.96 11.19
CA GLU A 487 -7.98 -6.67 12.45
C GLU A 487 -7.79 -5.78 13.67
N PHE A 488 -6.98 -4.73 13.56
CA PHE A 488 -6.69 -3.79 14.63
C PHE A 488 -6.40 -2.39 14.11
N ASP A 489 -6.57 -1.43 15.00
CA ASP A 489 -6.20 -0.02 14.89
C ASP A 489 -5.88 0.50 16.31
N GLU A 490 -5.68 1.81 16.45
CA GLU A 490 -5.35 2.46 17.71
C GLU A 490 -6.47 2.40 18.77
N LEU A 491 -7.65 1.88 18.44
CA LEU A 491 -8.78 1.66 19.36
C LEU A 491 -8.96 0.18 19.74
N VAL A 492 -8.27 -0.73 19.05
CA VAL A 492 -8.32 -2.17 19.30
C VAL A 492 -7.14 -2.61 20.18
N SER A 493 -7.44 -3.18 21.34
CA SER A 493 -6.39 -3.75 22.21
C SER A 493 -5.91 -5.13 21.74
N PRO A 494 -4.72 -5.59 22.16
CA PRO A 494 -4.24 -6.93 21.89
C PRO A 494 -5.18 -8.05 22.37
N TYR A 495 -5.98 -7.80 23.41
CA TYR A 495 -6.98 -8.76 23.88
C TYR A 495 -8.17 -8.88 22.92
N GLN A 496 -8.61 -7.75 22.37
CA GLN A 496 -9.64 -7.74 21.33
C GLN A 496 -9.14 -8.38 20.03
N ALA A 497 -7.88 -8.14 19.67
CA ALA A 497 -7.27 -8.66 18.44
C ALA A 497 -6.81 -10.14 18.51
N GLY A 498 -6.95 -10.80 19.67
CA GLY A 498 -6.56 -12.22 19.82
C GLY A 498 -5.07 -12.49 20.02
N ILE A 499 -4.24 -11.43 20.18
CA ILE A 499 -2.80 -11.54 20.45
C ILE A 499 -2.42 -11.17 21.89
N GLY A 500 -3.36 -11.23 22.82
CA GLY A 500 -3.15 -10.93 24.24
C GLY A 500 -2.04 -11.77 24.91
N TRP A 501 -1.71 -12.93 24.35
CA TRP A 501 -0.58 -13.77 24.75
C TRP A 501 0.79 -13.09 24.52
N ALA A 502 0.87 -12.09 23.64
CA ALA A 502 2.07 -11.32 23.35
C ALA A 502 2.29 -10.14 24.33
N VAL A 503 1.41 -9.95 25.32
CA VAL A 503 1.51 -8.86 26.31
C VAL A 503 2.13 -9.37 27.61
N ALA A 504 3.31 -8.85 27.97
CA ALA A 504 4.10 -9.26 29.12
C ALA A 504 3.64 -8.60 30.44
N MET A 505 2.35 -8.68 30.76
CA MET A 505 1.73 -8.05 31.96
C MET A 505 2.39 -8.43 33.29
N LYS A 506 2.85 -9.68 33.41
CA LYS A 506 3.47 -10.20 34.64
C LYS A 506 4.97 -9.89 34.73
N ALA A 507 5.66 -9.82 33.60
CA ALA A 507 7.12 -9.76 33.55
C ALA A 507 7.67 -8.33 33.50
N LYS A 508 6.83 -7.36 33.14
CA LYS A 508 7.19 -5.93 33.11
C LYS A 508 6.50 -5.25 34.28
N ALA A 509 7.19 -4.31 34.94
CA ALA A 509 6.57 -3.49 35.99
C ALA A 509 5.65 -2.42 35.39
N ASP A 510 6.13 -1.72 34.35
CA ASP A 510 5.40 -0.67 33.66
C ASP A 510 5.68 -0.70 32.15
N PHE A 511 4.76 -0.15 31.36
CA PHE A 511 4.88 0.15 29.92
C PHE A 511 3.66 0.95 29.44
N ILE A 512 3.80 1.62 28.28
CA ILE A 512 2.71 2.41 27.70
C ILE A 512 1.48 1.53 27.43
N GLY A 513 0.33 1.98 27.94
CA GLY A 513 -0.95 1.28 27.78
C GLY A 513 -1.24 0.22 28.84
N ARG A 514 -0.27 -0.11 29.73
CA ARG A 514 -0.44 -1.16 30.76
C ARG A 514 -1.72 -0.97 31.59
N ALA A 515 -1.90 0.20 32.21
CA ALA A 515 -3.05 0.45 33.09
C ALA A 515 -4.40 0.34 32.35
N ALA A 516 -4.45 0.68 31.06
CA ALA A 516 -5.64 0.48 30.26
C ALA A 516 -5.87 -1.01 29.99
N LEU A 517 -4.82 -1.75 29.63
CA LEU A 517 -4.88 -3.20 29.42
C LEU A 517 -5.28 -3.97 30.69
N GLU A 518 -4.86 -3.54 31.89
CA GLU A 518 -5.31 -4.14 33.16
C GLU A 518 -6.84 -4.04 33.34
N ARG A 519 -7.44 -2.93 32.89
CA ARG A 519 -8.90 -2.73 32.93
C ARG A 519 -9.63 -3.49 31.83
N ILE A 520 -9.05 -3.57 30.64
CA ILE A 520 -9.66 -4.23 29.47
C ILE A 520 -9.62 -5.76 29.61
N LYS A 521 -8.51 -6.31 30.10
CA LYS A 521 -8.27 -7.76 30.15
C LYS A 521 -9.41 -8.60 30.75
N PRO A 522 -10.01 -8.25 31.91
CA PRO A 522 -11.08 -9.06 32.48
C PRO A 522 -12.38 -8.99 31.68
N TYR A 523 -12.63 -7.89 30.98
CA TYR A 523 -13.88 -7.63 30.25
C TYR A 523 -13.62 -6.91 28.92
N PRO A 524 -13.00 -7.58 27.93
CA PRO A 524 -12.76 -6.97 26.63
C PRO A 524 -14.11 -6.72 25.94
N PRO A 525 -14.35 -5.54 25.35
CA PRO A 525 -15.65 -5.21 24.76
C PRO A 525 -15.98 -6.06 23.51
N ARG A 526 -14.93 -6.56 22.84
CA ARG A 526 -14.99 -7.52 21.73
C ARG A 526 -13.82 -8.49 21.82
N VAL A 527 -13.92 -9.62 21.15
CA VAL A 527 -12.85 -10.61 21.02
C VAL A 527 -12.78 -11.12 19.59
N ALA A 528 -11.56 -11.44 19.14
CA ALA A 528 -11.31 -12.02 17.84
C ALA A 528 -11.67 -13.52 17.83
N VAL A 529 -12.41 -13.94 16.81
CA VAL A 529 -12.76 -15.34 16.57
C VAL A 529 -12.54 -15.70 15.10
N GLY A 530 -12.36 -16.99 14.82
CA GLY A 530 -12.50 -17.53 13.49
C GLY A 530 -13.95 -17.98 13.26
N LEU A 531 -14.41 -17.90 12.01
CA LEU A 531 -15.72 -18.37 11.60
C LEU A 531 -15.58 -19.32 10.41
N VAL A 532 -16.35 -20.40 10.42
CA VAL A 532 -16.57 -21.26 9.25
C VAL A 532 -17.96 -20.94 8.71
N LEU A 533 -18.03 -20.45 7.47
CA LEU A 533 -19.28 -20.07 6.83
C LEU A 533 -19.93 -21.29 6.17
N GLU A 534 -21.26 -21.35 6.18
CA GLU A 534 -22.01 -22.32 5.40
C GLU A 534 -22.07 -21.91 3.93
N GLY A 535 -21.65 -22.81 3.04
CA GLY A 535 -21.54 -22.56 1.60
C GLY A 535 -20.16 -22.02 1.16
N ASN A 536 -20.09 -21.61 -0.11
CA ASN A 536 -18.85 -21.16 -0.75
C ASN A 536 -18.78 -19.64 -0.93
N GLU A 537 -19.81 -18.91 -0.48
CA GLU A 537 -19.80 -17.45 -0.53
C GLU A 537 -18.80 -16.91 0.49
N VAL A 538 -17.98 -15.95 0.07
CA VAL A 538 -16.96 -15.33 0.91
C VAL A 538 -17.54 -14.05 1.48
N ALA A 539 -17.48 -13.89 2.81
CA ALA A 539 -17.90 -12.66 3.48
C ALA A 539 -16.98 -11.48 3.09
N CYS A 540 -17.49 -10.27 3.23
CA CYS A 540 -16.71 -9.04 3.05
C CYS A 540 -16.39 -8.40 4.42
N GLN A 541 -15.27 -7.67 4.48
CA GLN A 541 -14.94 -6.83 5.63
C GLN A 541 -16.11 -5.92 6.00
N GLY A 542 -16.39 -5.78 7.30
CA GLY A 542 -17.43 -4.91 7.82
C GLY A 542 -18.84 -5.53 7.84
N GLN A 543 -19.06 -6.69 7.22
CA GLN A 543 -20.35 -7.37 7.31
C GLN A 543 -20.73 -7.68 8.76
N CYS A 544 -21.97 -7.35 9.12
CA CYS A 544 -22.48 -7.46 10.48
C CYS A 544 -22.69 -8.93 10.88
N ILE A 545 -22.45 -9.25 12.15
CA ILE A 545 -22.67 -10.58 12.72
C ILE A 545 -23.83 -10.53 13.72
N HIS A 546 -24.67 -11.56 13.71
CA HIS A 546 -25.90 -11.67 14.47
C HIS A 546 -26.04 -13.05 15.14
N PRO A 547 -26.74 -13.14 16.28
CA PRO A 547 -27.28 -14.41 16.75
C PRO A 547 -28.31 -14.98 15.75
N PRO A 548 -28.47 -16.31 15.65
CA PRO A 548 -29.45 -16.91 14.75
C PRO A 548 -30.87 -16.39 15.00
N GLY A 549 -31.53 -15.92 13.94
CA GLY A 549 -32.89 -15.38 14.03
C GLY A 549 -33.04 -14.01 14.70
N ASP A 550 -31.95 -13.38 15.15
CA ASP A 550 -31.96 -12.05 15.77
C ASP A 550 -31.45 -10.97 14.80
N ARG A 551 -31.92 -9.74 14.99
CA ARG A 551 -31.45 -8.55 14.27
C ARG A 551 -30.40 -7.77 15.05
N GLY A 552 -30.25 -8.02 16.35
CA GLY A 552 -29.19 -7.44 17.18
C GLY A 552 -27.81 -7.75 16.61
N ARG A 553 -27.01 -6.71 16.34
CA ARG A 553 -25.63 -6.88 15.88
C ARG A 553 -24.74 -7.16 17.10
N ILE A 554 -23.95 -8.21 17.00
CA ILE A 554 -22.99 -8.63 18.05
C ILE A 554 -21.53 -8.55 17.59
N GLY A 555 -21.29 -8.17 16.34
CA GLY A 555 -19.92 -8.00 15.83
C GLY A 555 -19.85 -7.71 14.34
N GLN A 556 -18.67 -7.95 13.78
CA GLN A 556 -18.40 -7.81 12.35
C GLN A 556 -17.28 -8.73 11.88
N VAL A 557 -17.33 -9.09 10.59
CA VAL A 557 -16.22 -9.71 9.87
C VAL A 557 -15.10 -8.69 9.68
N THR A 558 -13.85 -9.10 9.93
CA THR A 558 -12.65 -8.29 9.65
C THR A 558 -12.03 -8.72 8.32
N SER A 559 -11.66 -10.00 8.21
CA SER A 559 -11.10 -10.59 6.99
C SER A 559 -11.82 -11.88 6.62
N ALA A 560 -11.85 -12.24 5.34
CA ALA A 560 -12.50 -13.45 4.87
C ALA A 560 -11.86 -13.97 3.58
N THR A 561 -11.87 -15.29 3.42
CA THR A 561 -11.38 -15.95 2.20
C THR A 561 -12.07 -17.29 2.00
N PHE A 562 -12.08 -17.78 0.76
CA PHE A 562 -12.31 -19.20 0.52
C PHE A 562 -10.99 -19.95 0.73
N SER A 563 -10.95 -20.92 1.65
CA SER A 563 -9.80 -21.77 1.92
C SER A 563 -9.84 -23.03 1.06
N PRO A 564 -8.92 -23.23 0.10
CA PRO A 564 -8.87 -24.43 -0.74
C PRO A 564 -8.57 -25.70 0.06
N ILE A 565 -7.69 -25.63 1.06
CA ILE A 565 -7.30 -26.80 1.84
C ILE A 565 -8.41 -27.26 2.79
N LEU A 566 -9.22 -26.33 3.30
CA LEU A 566 -10.40 -26.64 4.11
C LEU A 566 -11.65 -26.89 3.23
N ASN A 567 -11.59 -26.51 1.96
CA ASN A 567 -12.71 -26.47 1.01
C ASN A 567 -13.95 -25.76 1.59
N ARG A 568 -13.74 -24.61 2.25
CA ARG A 568 -14.78 -23.81 2.90
C ARG A 568 -14.44 -22.33 2.89
N SER A 569 -15.48 -21.49 2.89
CA SER A 569 -15.32 -20.08 3.23
C SER A 569 -15.09 -19.90 4.73
N ILE A 570 -14.07 -19.13 5.07
CA ILE A 570 -13.68 -18.81 6.44
C ILE A 570 -13.57 -17.30 6.63
N ALA A 571 -13.71 -16.86 7.86
CA ALA A 571 -13.54 -15.46 8.23
C ALA A 571 -12.84 -15.31 9.58
N MET A 572 -12.14 -14.20 9.75
CA MET A 572 -11.80 -13.63 11.04
C MET A 572 -12.85 -12.57 11.38
N ALA A 573 -13.20 -12.46 12.65
CA ALA A 573 -14.23 -11.55 13.11
C ALA A 573 -13.94 -11.01 14.50
N GLN A 574 -14.50 -9.84 14.81
CA GLN A 574 -14.58 -9.32 16.17
C GLN A 574 -16.04 -9.33 16.64
N ILE A 575 -16.31 -10.06 17.71
CA ILE A 575 -17.66 -10.22 18.28
C ILE A 575 -17.66 -9.93 19.79
N VAL A 576 -18.83 -9.70 20.38
CA VAL A 576 -18.94 -9.60 21.85
C VAL A 576 -18.61 -10.96 22.50
N PRO A 577 -17.97 -10.98 23.70
CA PRO A 577 -17.44 -12.20 24.30
C PRO A 577 -18.46 -13.33 24.52
N ASP A 578 -19.72 -12.99 24.80
CA ASP A 578 -20.79 -13.96 25.12
C ASP A 578 -21.08 -14.97 23.99
N TYR A 579 -20.62 -14.67 22.76
CA TYR A 579 -20.83 -15.52 21.57
C TYR A 579 -19.54 -16.15 21.05
N ALA A 580 -18.43 -16.04 21.78
CA ALA A 580 -17.10 -16.45 21.31
C ALA A 580 -16.75 -17.93 21.55
N ASP A 581 -17.60 -18.67 22.25
CA ASP A 581 -17.38 -20.10 22.49
C ASP A 581 -17.37 -20.89 21.18
N LEU A 582 -16.41 -21.82 21.06
CA LEU A 582 -16.28 -22.69 19.90
C LEU A 582 -17.57 -23.50 19.67
N GLY A 583 -18.01 -23.58 18.41
CA GLY A 583 -19.23 -24.27 18.03
C GLY A 583 -20.50 -23.42 18.13
N THR A 584 -20.43 -22.20 18.69
CA THR A 584 -21.53 -21.24 18.67
C THR A 584 -21.96 -20.95 17.23
N ARG A 585 -23.27 -21.06 16.97
CA ARG A 585 -23.86 -20.73 15.67
C ARG A 585 -24.18 -19.24 15.60
N LEU A 586 -23.82 -18.62 14.47
CA LEU A 586 -24.01 -17.20 14.18
C LEU A 586 -24.54 -17.01 12.76
N GLU A 587 -24.91 -15.78 12.44
CA GLU A 587 -25.34 -15.36 11.11
C GLU A 587 -24.55 -14.14 10.64
N VAL A 588 -23.95 -14.21 9.45
CA VAL A 588 -23.30 -13.08 8.78
C VAL A 588 -24.31 -12.40 7.87
N GLY A 589 -24.49 -11.09 8.05
CA GLY A 589 -25.36 -10.27 7.21
C GLY A 589 -24.73 -9.99 5.85
N VAL A 590 -25.45 -10.36 4.80
CA VAL A 590 -25.09 -10.01 3.42
C VAL A 590 -25.66 -8.64 3.09
N MET A 591 -24.84 -7.76 2.51
CA MET A 591 -25.24 -6.44 2.02
C MET A 591 -25.90 -6.57 0.63
N ASP A 592 -26.93 -7.42 0.51
CA ASP A 592 -27.61 -7.72 -0.76
C ASP A 592 -28.98 -7.03 -0.91
N GLY A 593 -29.33 -6.12 0.01
CA GLY A 593 -30.64 -5.47 0.05
C GLY A 593 -31.80 -6.39 0.48
N MET A 594 -31.66 -7.69 0.31
CA MET A 594 -32.59 -8.74 0.77
C MET A 594 -32.38 -9.10 2.26
N LYS A 595 -31.29 -8.60 2.87
CA LYS A 595 -30.90 -8.87 4.25
C LYS A 595 -30.70 -10.36 4.51
N ARG A 596 -30.17 -11.08 3.51
CA ARG A 596 -29.86 -12.50 3.65
C ARG A 596 -28.84 -12.71 4.78
N ARG A 597 -28.95 -13.87 5.41
CA ARG A 597 -28.08 -14.33 6.48
C ARG A 597 -27.34 -15.58 6.02
N MET A 598 -26.01 -15.53 6.03
CA MET A 598 -25.18 -16.72 5.86
C MET A 598 -24.93 -17.31 7.24
N ALA A 599 -25.33 -18.57 7.45
CA ALA A 599 -25.02 -19.25 8.69
C ALA A 599 -23.50 -19.44 8.82
N ALA A 600 -23.01 -19.33 10.05
CA ALA A 600 -21.60 -19.47 10.39
C ALA A 600 -21.45 -20.18 11.74
N THR A 601 -20.32 -20.86 11.94
CA THR A 601 -19.98 -21.47 13.23
C THR A 601 -18.66 -20.92 13.74
N VAL A 602 -18.61 -20.55 15.01
CA VAL A 602 -17.40 -20.07 15.68
C VAL A 602 -16.37 -21.19 15.78
N GLY A 603 -15.17 -20.91 15.29
CA GLY A 603 -14.00 -21.77 15.31
C GLY A 603 -12.78 -21.07 15.94
N PRO A 604 -11.63 -21.76 16.00
CA PRO A 604 -10.38 -21.12 16.41
C PRO A 604 -10.03 -19.97 15.46
N LEU A 605 -9.34 -18.94 15.97
CA LEU A 605 -8.92 -17.79 15.16
C LEU A 605 -8.09 -18.20 13.94
N ALA A 606 -7.20 -19.18 14.10
CA ALA A 606 -6.55 -19.88 13.00
C ALA A 606 -7.43 -21.05 12.57
N ALA A 607 -8.08 -20.95 11.42
CA ALA A 607 -8.93 -22.01 10.88
C ALA A 607 -8.12 -23.22 10.39
N PHE A 608 -6.88 -23.01 9.95
CA PHE A 608 -5.95 -24.05 9.51
C PHE A 608 -4.76 -24.16 10.47
N ASP A 609 -4.40 -25.40 10.83
CA ASP A 609 -3.33 -25.72 11.78
C ASP A 609 -3.32 -24.85 13.05
N PRO A 610 -4.41 -24.80 13.84
CA PRO A 610 -4.50 -23.95 15.04
C PRO A 610 -3.45 -24.27 16.11
N GLN A 611 -2.90 -25.49 16.10
CA GLN A 611 -1.82 -25.89 16.99
C GLN A 611 -0.43 -25.38 16.53
N LYS A 612 -0.35 -24.75 15.35
CA LYS A 612 0.88 -24.28 14.70
C LYS A 612 1.93 -25.38 14.58
N SER A 613 1.46 -26.60 14.27
CA SER A 613 2.30 -27.78 14.15
C SER A 613 3.29 -27.66 12.99
N ARG A 614 2.89 -27.05 11.87
CA ARG A 614 3.70 -26.90 10.65
C ARG A 614 4.84 -25.90 10.80
N VAL A 615 4.65 -24.86 11.59
CA VAL A 615 5.67 -23.83 11.85
C VAL A 615 6.76 -24.32 12.82
N ARG A 616 6.42 -25.26 13.70
CA ARG A 616 7.27 -25.69 14.83
C ARG A 616 8.14 -26.93 14.55
N ILE A 617 8.03 -27.52 13.36
CA ILE A 617 8.80 -28.71 12.89
C ILE A 617 10.29 -28.41 12.78
#